data_AF-A0A6F9DLQ2-F1
#
_entry.id   AF-A0A6F9DLQ2-F1
#
_cell.length_a   1.000
_cell.length_b   1.000
_cell.length_c   1.000
_cell.angle_alpha   90.00
_cell.angle_beta   90.00
_cell.angle_gamma   90.00
#
_symmetry.space_group_name_H-M   'P 1'
#
loop_
_entity.id
_entity.type
_entity.pdbx_description
1 polymer ?
#
loop_
_entity_poly.entity_id
_entity_poly.type
_entity_poly.pdbx_seq_one_letter_code
_entity_poly.pdbx_strand_id
1 'polypeptide(L)'
;MDLLNLSGNKVGNEGAKSLATSLDKIKKLILLMCNITGQGVLELATKAKELEHKMDLLDLSENEVGEEAVQALSLCKGKVDKLKLQFCEISVHQKEQLKDMDVEY
;
A
#
# COMPACT_ATOMS: atom_id res chain seq x y z
N MET A 1 8.78 13.00 7.47
CA MET A 1 8.34 12.14 8.58
C MET A 1 8.82 10.73 8.26
N ASP A 2 9.64 10.15 9.13
CA ASP A 2 10.36 8.93 8.76
C ASP A 2 9.48 7.69 8.83
N LEU A 3 8.53 7.67 9.77
CA LEU A 3 7.60 6.57 9.99
C LEU A 3 6.25 7.09 10.45
N LEU A 4 5.19 6.65 9.79
CA LEU A 4 3.81 6.78 10.25
C LEU A 4 3.21 5.38 10.41
N ASN A 5 2.83 5.02 11.64
CA ASN A 5 2.14 3.78 11.93
C ASN A 5 0.76 4.09 12.51
N LEU A 6 -0.29 3.62 11.83
CA LEU A 6 -1.68 3.77 12.24
C LEU A 6 -2.39 2.42 12.43
N SER A 7 -1.62 1.34 12.59
CA SER A 7 -2.14 -0.01 12.72
C SER A 7 -3.20 -0.14 13.82
N GLY A 8 -4.25 -0.92 13.56
CA GLY A 8 -5.36 -1.16 14.48
C GLY A 8 -6.33 0.02 14.62
N ASN A 9 -6.15 1.10 13.85
CA ASN A 9 -7.12 2.20 13.80
C ASN A 9 -8.05 2.03 12.61
N LYS A 10 -9.30 2.51 12.75
CA LYS A 10 -10.28 2.55 11.65
C LYS A 10 -9.97 3.67 10.66
N VAL A 11 -8.86 3.56 9.94
CA VAL A 11 -8.45 4.51 8.89
C VAL A 11 -9.48 4.48 7.76
N GLY A 12 -9.84 3.28 7.29
CA GLY A 12 -10.79 3.08 6.19
C GLY A 12 -10.33 3.72 4.87
N ASN A 13 -11.20 3.64 3.86
CA ASN A 13 -10.90 4.16 2.53
C ASN A 13 -10.73 5.69 2.50
N GLU A 14 -11.54 6.44 3.26
CA GLU A 14 -11.43 7.90 3.34
C GLU A 14 -10.14 8.35 4.04
N GLY A 15 -9.71 7.61 5.07
CA GLY A 15 -8.42 7.84 5.70
C GLY A 15 -7.26 7.52 4.76
N ALA A 16 -7.34 6.41 4.01
CA ALA A 16 -6.35 6.05 3.00
C ALA A 16 -6.23 7.13 1.91
N LYS A 17 -7.36 7.66 1.42
CA LYS A 17 -7.40 8.78 0.48
C LYS A 17 -6.78 10.05 1.06
N SER A 18 -7.06 10.36 2.32
CA SER A 18 -6.46 11.50 3.00
C SER A 18 -4.95 11.34 3.14
N LEU A 19 -4.49 10.14 3.54
CA LEU A 19 -3.06 9.80 3.63
C LEU A 19 -2.36 9.88 2.27
N ALA A 20 -3.03 9.50 1.18
CA ALA A 20 -2.50 9.57 -0.16
C ALA A 20 -1.97 10.97 -0.48
N THR A 21 -2.73 12.02 -0.12
CA THR A 21 -2.34 13.43 -0.34
C THR A 21 -1.06 13.85 0.38
N SER A 22 -0.60 13.08 1.36
CA SER A 22 0.57 13.37 2.19
C SER A 22 1.70 12.35 2.05
N LEU A 23 1.59 11.37 1.12
CA LEU A 23 2.61 10.34 0.91
C LEU A 23 3.98 10.91 0.55
N ASP A 24 4.03 12.08 -0.12
CA ASP A 24 5.27 12.81 -0.46
C ASP A 24 6.16 13.15 0.76
N LYS A 25 5.59 13.12 1.97
CA LYS A 25 6.29 13.47 3.22
C LYS A 25 6.63 12.24 4.07
N ILE A 26 6.25 11.05 3.63
CA ILE A 26 6.33 9.80 4.38
C ILE A 26 7.37 8.87 3.75
N LYS A 27 8.25 8.32 4.59
CA LYS A 27 9.23 7.31 4.16
C LYS A 27 8.78 5.88 4.46
N LYS A 28 8.07 5.67 5.56
CA LYS A 28 7.51 4.37 5.95
C LYS A 28 6.08 4.56 6.40
N LEU A 29 5.14 3.87 5.76
CA LEU A 29 3.73 3.89 6.11
C LEU A 29 3.28 2.48 6.51
N ILE A 30 2.71 2.37 7.71
CA ILE A 30 2.27 1.11 8.29
C ILE A 30 0.79 1.21 8.64
N LEU A 31 -0.04 0.37 7.99
CA LEU A 31 -1.49 0.40 8.06
C LEU A 31 -2.08 -0.98 8.36
N LEU A 32 -1.56 -1.72 9.34
CA LEU A 32 -2.09 -3.06 9.62
C LEU A 32 -3.50 -3.01 10.20
N MET A 33 -4.39 -3.89 9.73
CA MET A 33 -5.74 -4.05 10.30
C MET A 33 -6.47 -2.68 10.40
N CYS A 34 -6.48 -1.94 9.29
CA CYS A 34 -6.95 -0.56 9.22
C CYS A 34 -8.35 -0.41 8.60
N ASN A 35 -9.03 -1.52 8.31
CA ASN A 35 -10.31 -1.58 7.60
C ASN A 35 -10.26 -0.92 6.21
N ILE A 36 -9.11 -0.98 5.54
CA ILE A 36 -8.94 -0.45 4.18
C ILE A 36 -9.37 -1.54 3.20
N THR A 37 -10.20 -1.18 2.22
CA THR A 37 -10.57 -2.07 1.11
C THR A 37 -9.82 -1.70 -0.16
N GLY A 38 -10.03 -2.47 -1.24
CA GLY A 38 -9.29 -2.25 -2.48
C GLY A 38 -9.45 -0.85 -3.06
N GLN A 39 -10.57 -0.18 -2.80
CA GLN A 39 -10.76 1.23 -3.13
C GLN A 39 -9.71 2.13 -2.45
N GLY A 40 -9.50 1.98 -1.15
CA GLY A 40 -8.52 2.78 -0.41
C GLY A 40 -7.08 2.43 -0.77
N VAL A 41 -6.80 1.15 -1.02
CA VAL A 41 -5.46 0.73 -1.51
C VAL A 41 -5.20 1.28 -2.91
N LEU A 42 -6.19 1.32 -3.78
CA LEU A 42 -6.08 1.90 -5.13
C LEU A 42 -5.71 3.38 -5.09
N GLU A 43 -6.30 4.15 -4.17
CA GLU A 43 -5.94 5.57 -3.96
C GLU A 43 -4.48 5.72 -3.50
N LEU A 44 -4.06 4.92 -2.52
CA LEU A 44 -2.68 4.92 -2.03
C LEU A 44 -1.69 4.54 -3.15
N ALA A 45 -1.97 3.48 -3.90
CA ALA A 45 -1.12 3.02 -4.99
C ALA A 45 -1.06 4.03 -6.13
N THR A 46 -2.21 4.58 -6.53
CA THR A 46 -2.27 5.62 -7.56
C THR A 46 -1.43 6.82 -7.21
N LYS A 47 -1.37 7.20 -5.93
CA LYS A 47 -0.52 8.31 -5.50
C LYS A 47 0.94 7.90 -5.28
N ALA A 48 1.19 6.68 -4.81
CA ALA A 48 2.54 6.14 -4.62
C ALA A 48 3.35 6.07 -5.92
N LYS A 49 2.70 5.80 -7.07
CA LYS A 49 3.38 5.81 -8.39
C LYS A 49 3.91 7.19 -8.79
N GLU A 50 3.31 8.26 -8.26
CA GLU A 50 3.62 9.66 -8.59
C GLU A 50 4.69 10.27 -7.68
N LEU A 51 5.13 9.56 -6.64
CA LEU A 51 6.08 10.11 -5.67
C LEU A 51 7.35 10.60 -6.35
N GLU A 52 7.80 11.81 -5.99
CA GLU A 52 9.07 12.35 -6.47
C GLU A 52 10.26 11.68 -5.80
N HIS A 53 10.07 11.14 -4.59
CA HIS A 53 11.05 10.38 -3.84
C HIS A 53 10.70 8.89 -3.75
N LYS A 54 11.67 8.11 -3.26
CA LYS A 54 11.45 6.70 -2.94
C LYS A 54 10.93 6.54 -1.51
N MET A 55 9.84 5.80 -1.37
CA MET A 55 9.29 5.32 -0.11
C MET A 55 9.94 3.98 0.25
N ASP A 56 10.41 3.85 1.48
CA ASP A 56 11.16 2.67 1.94
C ASP A 56 10.21 1.48 2.21
N LEU A 57 9.03 1.76 2.76
CA LEU A 57 8.08 0.74 3.18
C LEU A 57 6.63 1.21 3.05
N LEU A 58 5.79 0.39 2.41
CA LEU A 58 4.34 0.44 2.50
C LEU A 58 3.84 -0.91 3.05
N ASP A 59 3.28 -0.89 4.25
CA ASP A 59 2.69 -2.08 4.88
C ASP A 59 1.17 -1.95 4.93
N LEU A 60 0.50 -2.82 4.18
CA LEU A 60 -0.95 -2.90 4.06
C LEU A 60 -1.48 -4.22 4.61
N SER A 61 -0.68 -4.96 5.38
CA SER A 61 -1.05 -6.27 5.90
C SER A 61 -2.37 -6.24 6.68
N GLU A 62 -3.11 -7.34 6.69
CA GLU A 62 -4.42 -7.46 7.35
C GLU A 62 -5.46 -6.43 6.85
N ASN A 63 -5.40 -6.07 5.56
CA ASN A 63 -6.46 -5.31 4.88
C ASN A 63 -6.97 -6.07 3.65
N GLU A 64 -8.06 -5.56 3.06
CA GLU A 64 -8.62 -6.12 1.83
C GLU A 64 -8.07 -5.33 0.64
N VAL A 65 -7.14 -5.93 -0.12
CA VAL A 65 -6.46 -5.22 -1.22
C VAL A 65 -7.27 -5.27 -2.52
N GLY A 66 -7.90 -6.40 -2.83
CA GLY A 66 -8.63 -6.57 -4.10
C GLY A 66 -7.74 -6.58 -5.35
N GLU A 67 -8.30 -7.03 -6.48
CA GLU A 67 -7.52 -7.27 -7.71
C GLU A 67 -7.05 -6.00 -8.41
N GLU A 68 -7.93 -5.02 -8.56
CA GLU A 68 -7.62 -3.75 -9.21
C GLU A 68 -6.51 -2.99 -8.47
N ALA A 69 -6.48 -3.07 -7.14
CA ALA A 69 -5.45 -2.41 -6.36
C ALA A 69 -4.10 -3.11 -6.46
N VAL A 70 -4.05 -4.44 -6.60
CA VAL A 70 -2.80 -5.17 -6.91
C VAL A 70 -2.19 -4.68 -8.23
N GLN A 71 -3.02 -4.53 -9.27
CA GLN A 71 -2.57 -4.00 -10.55
C GLN A 71 -1.98 -2.60 -10.37
N ALA A 72 -2.64 -1.73 -9.61
CA ALA A 72 -2.12 -0.39 -9.32
C ALA A 72 -0.83 -0.40 -8.48
N LEU A 73 -0.72 -1.30 -7.50
CA LEU A 73 0.49 -1.47 -6.69
C LEU A 73 1.68 -1.88 -7.55
N SER A 74 1.48 -2.72 -8.57
CA SER A 74 2.55 -3.11 -9.51
C SER A 74 3.14 -1.92 -10.27
N LEU A 75 2.33 -0.87 -10.50
CA LEU A 75 2.77 0.37 -11.16
C LEU A 75 3.58 1.29 -10.23
N CYS A 76 3.63 1.00 -8.94
CA CYS A 76 4.45 1.73 -7.96
C CYS A 76 5.89 1.20 -7.90
N LYS A 77 6.26 0.23 -8.74
CA LYS A 77 7.60 -0.34 -8.83
C LYS A 77 8.65 0.76 -8.98
N GLY A 78 9.69 0.69 -8.15
CA GLY A 78 10.78 1.68 -8.12
C GLY A 78 10.46 2.94 -7.30
N LYS A 79 9.20 3.17 -6.92
CA LYS A 79 8.79 4.20 -5.97
C LYS A 79 8.67 3.67 -4.55
N VAL A 80 8.19 2.44 -4.40
CA VAL A 80 8.14 1.72 -3.12
C VAL A 80 9.23 0.65 -3.12
N ASP A 81 10.12 0.70 -2.14
CA ASP A 81 11.19 -0.30 -1.96
C ASP A 81 10.63 -1.63 -1.49
N LYS A 82 9.86 -1.61 -0.41
CA LYS A 82 9.28 -2.80 0.20
C LYS A 82 7.78 -2.67 0.38
N LEU A 83 7.06 -3.71 -0.03
CA LEU A 83 5.61 -3.83 0.12
C LEU A 83 5.30 -5.02 1.03
N LYS A 84 4.36 -4.85 1.97
CA LYS A 84 3.87 -5.96 2.79
C LYS A 84 2.36 -6.09 2.63
N LEU A 85 1.92 -7.30 2.30
CA LEU A 85 0.53 -7.68 2.04
C LEU A 85 0.15 -8.94 2.82
N GLN A 86 0.76 -9.15 3.99
CA GLN A 86 0.50 -10.34 4.80
C GLN A 86 -0.96 -10.38 5.22
N PHE A 87 -1.60 -11.54 5.13
CA PHE A 87 -3.02 -11.69 5.46
C PHE A 87 -3.97 -10.79 4.64
N CYS A 88 -3.51 -10.18 3.54
CA CYS A 88 -4.39 -9.67 2.50
C CYS A 88 -4.72 -10.87 1.61
N GLU A 89 -5.99 -11.15 1.32
CA GLU A 89 -6.39 -12.33 0.53
C GLU A 89 -5.92 -12.23 -0.94
N ILE A 90 -4.62 -12.43 -1.19
CA ILE A 90 -3.96 -12.28 -2.49
C ILE A 90 -3.85 -13.66 -3.17
N SER A 91 -4.48 -13.78 -4.35
CA SER A 91 -4.41 -14.98 -5.18
C SER A 91 -3.04 -15.19 -5.81
N VAL A 92 -2.73 -16.41 -6.25
CA VAL A 92 -1.47 -16.73 -6.95
C VAL A 92 -1.28 -15.87 -8.19
N HIS A 93 -2.35 -15.59 -8.94
CA HIS A 93 -2.30 -14.73 -10.11
C HIS A 93 -1.91 -13.28 -9.77
N GLN A 94 -2.44 -12.76 -8.67
CA GLN A 94 -2.08 -11.43 -8.17
C GLN A 94 -0.64 -11.37 -7.66
N LYS A 95 -0.13 -12.43 -7.03
CA LYS A 95 1.30 -12.49 -6.64
C LYS A 95 2.23 -12.39 -7.85
N GLU A 96 1.88 -13.05 -8.96
CA GLU A 96 2.64 -12.98 -10.21
C GLU A 96 2.73 -11.55 -10.78
N GLN A 97 1.71 -10.71 -10.57
CA GLN A 97 1.73 -9.30 -11.00
C GLN A 97 2.74 -8.46 -10.20
N LEU A 98 3.10 -8.88 -8.98
CA LEU A 98 4.00 -8.18 -8.09
C LEU A 98 5.39 -8.83 -7.99
N LYS A 99 5.69 -9.85 -8.80
CA LYS A 99 6.92 -10.66 -8.73
C LYS A 99 8.23 -9.89 -8.85
N ASP A 100 8.19 -8.71 -9.47
CA ASP A 100 9.37 -7.87 -9.66
C ASP A 100 9.57 -6.82 -8.55
N MET A 101 8.77 -6.89 -7.48
CA MET A 101 8.85 -6.02 -6.32
C MET A 101 9.31 -6.83 -5.10
N ASP A 102 9.92 -6.18 -4.11
CA ASP A 102 10.17 -6.79 -2.80
C ASP A 102 8.86 -6.82 -2.01
N VAL A 103 8.15 -7.96 -2.07
CA VAL A 103 6.84 -8.15 -1.42
C VAL A 103 6.88 -9.27 -0.40
N GLU A 104 6.41 -8.98 0.81
CA GLU A 104 6.07 -10.00 1.82
C GLU A 104 4.57 -10.31 1.77
N TYR A 105 4.22 -11.58 1.58
CA TYR A 105 2.83 -12.10 1.50
C TYR A 105 2.42 -12.87 2.74
#